data_AF-A0A9E2E7N3-F1
#
_entry.id   AF-A0A9E2E7N3-F1
#
_cell.length_a   1.000
_cell.length_b   1.000
_cell.length_c   1.000
_cell.angle_alpha   90.00
_cell.angle_beta   90.00
_cell.angle_gamma   90.00
#
_symmetry.space_group_name_H-M   'P 1'
#
loop_
_entity.id
_entity.type
_entity.pdbx_description
1 polymer ?
#
loop_
_entity_poly.entity_id
_entity_poly.type
_entity_poly.pdbx_seq_one_letter_code
_entity_poly.pdbx_strand_id
1 'polypeptide(L)'
;LNQGYVRALLESKSLTPEKSPLRGADMRLAEYELRQRGIKVAATPAHPDHCPSWMRSGFALYEKLTKLGFTTYPAEDSTHQVLETHPQAAFIALTEGSLLPASALVGRLQRQAILYGEGLRIRDPMIFFEEITRYKLKQGILPLDQIYAANQLDSLLAAYTAWLVSEKPNEVISLGDEDEGKIYLPVSVLKLKY
;
A
#
# COMPACT_ATOMS: atom_id res chain seq x y z
N LEU A 1 -2.38 -13.91 -7.69
CA LEU A 1 -3.34 -13.48 -8.74
C LEU A 1 -4.75 -13.74 -8.21
N ASN A 2 -5.81 -13.21 -8.85
CA ASN A 2 -7.18 -13.51 -8.45
C ASN A 2 -7.56 -14.97 -8.79
N GLN A 3 -8.02 -15.71 -7.78
CA GLN A 3 -8.47 -17.11 -7.86
C GLN A 3 -10.00 -17.24 -7.87
N GLY A 4 -10.73 -16.13 -7.76
CA GLY A 4 -12.19 -16.07 -7.84
C GLY A 4 -12.89 -16.16 -6.49
N TYR A 5 -12.18 -16.00 -5.36
CA TYR A 5 -12.79 -16.11 -4.03
C TYR A 5 -13.87 -15.06 -3.77
N VAL A 6 -13.63 -13.82 -4.21
CA VAL A 6 -14.63 -12.77 -4.09
C VAL A 6 -15.87 -13.09 -4.91
N ARG A 7 -15.71 -13.67 -6.11
CA ARG A 7 -16.84 -14.12 -6.92
C ARG A 7 -17.66 -15.19 -6.19
N ALA A 8 -17.01 -16.25 -5.72
CA ALA A 8 -17.68 -17.31 -4.98
C ALA A 8 -18.41 -16.79 -3.73
N LEU A 9 -17.79 -15.87 -2.98
CA LEU A 9 -18.37 -15.20 -1.81
C LEU A 9 -19.62 -14.38 -2.16
N LEU A 10 -19.61 -13.67 -3.29
CA LEU A 10 -20.73 -12.87 -3.73
C LEU A 10 -21.87 -13.74 -4.27
N GLU A 11 -21.55 -14.81 -4.99
CA GLU A 11 -22.52 -15.80 -5.47
C GLU A 11 -23.21 -16.51 -4.29
N SER A 12 -22.47 -16.92 -3.26
CA SER A 12 -23.05 -17.58 -2.08
C SER A 12 -23.98 -16.68 -1.27
N LYS A 13 -23.78 -15.35 -1.34
CA LYS A 13 -24.63 -14.34 -0.68
C LYS A 13 -25.81 -13.90 -1.54
N SER A 14 -25.78 -14.17 -2.84
CA SER A 14 -26.86 -13.79 -3.75
C SER A 14 -28.00 -14.80 -3.65
N LEU A 15 -29.16 -14.35 -3.16
CA LEU A 15 -30.38 -15.18 -3.06
C LEU A 15 -31.13 -15.30 -4.39
N THR A 16 -30.68 -14.63 -5.45
CA THR A 16 -31.29 -14.70 -6.79
C THR A 16 -30.23 -14.98 -7.87
N PRO A 17 -30.50 -15.90 -8.81
CA PRO A 17 -29.59 -16.25 -9.91
C PRO A 17 -29.71 -15.27 -11.07
N GLU A 18 -29.79 -13.96 -10.80
CA GLU A 18 -29.86 -12.96 -11.86
C GLU A 18 -28.46 -12.57 -12.33
N LYS A 19 -28.30 -12.55 -13.66
CA LYS A 19 -27.09 -12.27 -14.45
C LYS A 19 -26.60 -10.81 -14.33
N SER A 20 -26.85 -10.12 -13.22
CA SER A 20 -26.29 -8.80 -12.99
C SER A 20 -24.80 -8.96 -12.68
N PRO A 21 -23.90 -8.17 -13.30
CA PRO A 21 -22.48 -8.29 -13.03
C PRO A 21 -22.22 -8.02 -11.54
N LEU A 22 -21.73 -9.05 -10.83
CA LEU A 22 -21.37 -8.95 -9.42
C LEU A 22 -20.25 -7.93 -9.29
N ARG A 23 -20.60 -6.72 -8.85
CA ARG A 23 -19.66 -5.59 -8.81
C ARG A 23 -18.49 -5.91 -7.89
N GLY A 24 -17.30 -5.96 -8.46
CA GLY A 24 -16.07 -6.28 -7.71
C GLY A 24 -15.77 -7.78 -7.59
N ALA A 25 -16.50 -8.66 -8.28
CA ALA A 25 -16.21 -10.09 -8.30
C ALA A 25 -14.84 -10.45 -8.90
N ASP A 26 -14.29 -9.58 -9.75
CA ASP A 26 -13.01 -9.78 -10.43
C ASP A 26 -11.81 -9.22 -9.63
N MET A 27 -11.93 -9.18 -8.31
CA MET A 27 -10.89 -8.68 -7.40
C MET A 27 -10.31 -9.80 -6.54
N ARG A 28 -9.05 -9.62 -6.10
CA ARG A 28 -8.54 -10.42 -4.98
C ARG A 28 -9.27 -10.07 -3.69
N LEU A 29 -9.30 -11.00 -2.75
CA LEU A 29 -9.92 -10.80 -1.44
C LEU A 29 -9.36 -9.56 -0.73
N ALA A 30 -8.04 -9.38 -0.71
CA ALA A 30 -7.39 -8.21 -0.10
C ALA A 30 -7.91 -6.88 -0.68
N GLU A 31 -8.05 -6.82 -2.00
CA GLU A 31 -8.50 -5.62 -2.72
C GLU A 31 -9.98 -5.35 -2.48
N TYR A 32 -10.79 -6.42 -2.44
CA TYR A 32 -12.21 -6.34 -2.13
C TYR A 32 -12.42 -5.82 -0.70
N GLU A 33 -11.69 -6.35 0.27
CA GLU A 33 -11.72 -5.92 1.67
C GLU A 33 -11.32 -4.45 1.84
N LEU A 34 -10.33 -3.96 1.09
CA LEU A 34 -9.97 -2.55 1.04
C LEU A 34 -11.10 -1.70 0.46
N ARG A 35 -11.72 -2.12 -0.65
CA ARG A 35 -12.83 -1.37 -1.26
C ARG A 35 -14.08 -1.34 -0.39
N GLN A 36 -14.39 -2.39 0.35
CA GLN A 36 -15.50 -2.40 1.32
C GLN A 36 -15.34 -1.31 2.38
N ARG A 37 -14.10 -0.96 2.72
CA ARG A 37 -13.76 0.11 3.66
C ARG A 37 -13.65 1.50 3.02
N GLY A 38 -13.96 1.64 1.72
CA GLY A 38 -13.88 2.92 1.01
C GLY A 38 -12.51 3.21 0.38
N ILE A 39 -11.52 2.33 0.54
CA ILE A 39 -10.19 2.52 -0.03
C ILE A 39 -10.19 2.09 -1.50
N LYS A 40 -9.98 3.05 -2.41
CA LYS A 40 -9.93 2.79 -3.85
C LYS A 40 -8.61 2.13 -4.22
N VAL A 41 -8.68 0.86 -4.63
CA VAL A 41 -7.56 0.10 -5.17
C VAL A 41 -7.87 -0.45 -6.55
N ALA A 42 -6.85 -0.64 -7.39
CA ALA A 42 -6.98 -1.36 -8.64
C ALA A 42 -7.28 -2.84 -8.37
N ALA A 43 -8.07 -3.47 -9.24
CA ALA A 43 -8.27 -4.91 -9.18
C ALA A 43 -7.07 -5.60 -9.83
N THR A 44 -6.64 -6.74 -9.29
CA THR A 44 -5.70 -7.66 -9.94
C THR A 44 -6.49 -8.73 -10.69
N PRO A 45 -6.45 -8.74 -12.03
CA PRO A 45 -7.07 -9.80 -12.83
C PRO A 45 -6.52 -11.20 -12.53
N ALA A 46 -7.27 -12.22 -12.95
CA ALA A 46 -6.84 -13.62 -12.87
C ALA A 46 -5.68 -13.94 -13.83
N HIS A 47 -5.56 -13.20 -14.94
CA HIS A 47 -4.52 -13.42 -15.95
C HIS A 47 -3.51 -12.26 -15.99
N PRO A 48 -2.19 -12.52 -15.94
CA PRO A 48 -1.15 -11.48 -15.97
C PRO A 48 -1.23 -10.54 -17.17
N ASP A 49 -1.64 -11.03 -18.34
CA ASP A 49 -1.74 -10.24 -19.57
C ASP A 49 -2.80 -9.14 -19.50
N HIS A 50 -3.82 -9.33 -18.67
CA HIS A 50 -4.86 -8.32 -18.42
C HIS A 50 -4.44 -7.30 -17.36
N CYS A 51 -3.33 -7.55 -16.65
CA CYS A 51 -2.81 -6.65 -15.64
C CYS A 51 -2.10 -5.46 -16.30
N PRO A 52 -2.20 -4.24 -15.73
CA PRO A 52 -1.49 -3.08 -16.25
C PRO A 52 0.04 -3.24 -16.10
N SER A 53 0.80 -2.50 -16.92
CA SER A 53 2.27 -2.63 -16.99
C SER A 53 2.97 -2.49 -15.63
N TRP A 54 2.55 -1.52 -14.80
CA TRP A 54 3.13 -1.31 -13.47
C TRP A 54 2.95 -2.52 -12.53
N MET A 55 1.84 -3.25 -12.65
CA MET A 55 1.56 -4.43 -11.85
C MET A 55 2.41 -5.61 -12.32
N ARG A 56 2.53 -5.79 -13.64
CA ARG A 56 3.42 -6.81 -14.22
C ARG A 56 4.88 -6.60 -13.83
N SER A 57 5.33 -5.35 -13.70
CA SER A 57 6.66 -5.06 -13.14
C SER A 57 6.82 -5.55 -11.69
N GLY A 58 5.77 -5.43 -10.88
CA GLY A 58 5.73 -5.99 -9.52
C GLY A 58 5.82 -7.52 -9.52
N PHE A 59 5.07 -8.19 -10.40
CA PHE A 59 5.15 -9.66 -10.56
C PHE A 59 6.56 -10.10 -10.99
N ALA A 60 7.18 -9.38 -11.94
CA ALA A 60 8.54 -9.68 -12.38
C ALA A 60 9.58 -9.49 -11.26
N LEU A 61 9.37 -8.53 -10.35
CA LEU A 61 10.21 -8.37 -9.16
C LEU A 61 10.03 -9.55 -8.19
N TYR A 62 8.77 -9.91 -7.91
CA TYR A 62 8.45 -11.03 -7.03
C TYR A 62 9.07 -12.34 -7.56
N GLU A 63 8.90 -12.66 -8.84
CA GLU A 63 9.53 -13.84 -9.46
C GLU A 63 11.06 -13.85 -9.33
N LYS A 64 11.70 -12.68 -9.48
CA LYS A 64 13.15 -12.55 -9.31
C LYS A 64 13.56 -12.83 -7.87
N LEU A 65 12.82 -12.31 -6.89
CA LEU A 65 13.06 -12.57 -5.47
C LEU A 65 12.89 -14.06 -5.15
N THR A 66 11.84 -14.70 -5.66
CA THR A 66 11.64 -16.15 -5.49
C THR A 66 12.79 -16.95 -6.07
N LYS A 67 13.29 -16.59 -7.27
CA LYS A 67 14.48 -17.22 -7.89
C LYS A 67 15.76 -17.01 -7.08
N LEU A 68 15.83 -15.96 -6.26
CA LEU A 68 16.93 -15.70 -5.33
C LEU A 68 16.76 -16.42 -3.98
N GLY A 69 15.69 -17.21 -3.81
CA GLY A 69 15.42 -17.98 -2.59
C GLY A 69 14.57 -17.25 -1.55
N PHE A 70 13.96 -16.11 -1.88
CA PHE A 70 12.99 -15.48 -0.99
C PHE A 70 11.68 -16.26 -0.95
N THR A 71 11.13 -16.43 0.25
CA THR A 71 9.84 -17.10 0.48
C THR A 71 8.77 -16.10 0.90
N THR A 72 7.50 -16.37 0.61
CA THR A 72 6.41 -15.48 1.06
C THR A 72 6.30 -15.46 2.58
N TYR A 73 6.15 -14.28 3.17
CA TYR A 73 5.89 -14.10 4.60
C TYR A 73 4.43 -14.41 4.94
N PRO A 74 4.14 -15.11 6.06
CA PRO A 74 5.10 -15.64 7.05
C PRO A 74 5.65 -17.02 6.69
N ALA A 75 6.95 -17.24 6.93
CA ALA A 75 7.63 -18.51 6.82
C ALA A 75 8.66 -18.65 7.95
N GLU A 76 8.35 -19.45 8.98
CA GLU A 76 9.14 -19.55 10.22
C GLU A 76 10.60 -19.98 9.97
N ASP A 77 10.83 -20.88 9.01
CA ASP A 77 12.16 -21.44 8.72
C ASP A 77 12.98 -20.60 7.73
N SER A 78 12.49 -19.43 7.30
CA SER A 78 13.13 -18.63 6.27
C SER A 78 13.68 -17.30 6.78
N THR A 79 14.97 -17.07 6.53
CA THR A 79 15.65 -15.80 6.82
C THR A 79 15.42 -14.73 5.75
N HIS A 80 14.96 -15.11 4.55
CA HIS A 80 14.74 -14.22 3.42
C HIS A 80 13.29 -14.31 2.99
N GLN A 81 12.50 -13.34 3.42
CA GLN A 81 11.06 -13.35 3.19
C GLN A 81 10.60 -12.13 2.38
N VAL A 82 9.50 -12.29 1.65
CA VAL A 82 8.86 -11.24 0.88
C VAL A 82 7.41 -11.10 1.31
N LEU A 83 6.94 -9.86 1.42
CA LEU A 83 5.54 -9.54 1.67
C LEU A 83 5.05 -8.50 0.66
N GLU A 84 3.75 -8.46 0.44
CA GLU A 84 3.11 -7.42 -0.37
C GLU A 84 2.52 -6.34 0.55
N THR A 85 2.75 -5.07 0.21
CA THR A 85 2.04 -3.93 0.82
C THR A 85 1.41 -3.08 -0.27
N HIS A 86 0.47 -2.23 0.12
CA HIS A 86 -0.18 -1.28 -0.78
C HIS A 86 0.01 0.15 -0.27
N PRO A 87 0.97 0.92 -0.82
CA PRO A 87 1.38 2.20 -0.23
C PRO A 87 0.26 3.20 0.01
N GLN A 88 -0.64 3.35 -0.96
CA GLN A 88 -1.79 4.25 -0.79
C GLN A 88 -2.74 3.80 0.32
N ALA A 89 -2.95 2.49 0.49
CA ALA A 89 -3.84 1.98 1.53
C ALA A 89 -3.20 2.12 2.91
N ALA A 90 -1.90 1.83 3.00
CA ALA A 90 -1.12 1.99 4.22
C ALA A 90 -1.06 3.46 4.66
N PHE A 91 -0.80 4.41 3.75
CA PHE A 91 -0.87 5.83 4.08
C PHE A 91 -2.28 6.27 4.50
N ILE A 92 -3.35 5.78 3.84
CA ILE A 92 -4.72 6.07 4.29
C ILE A 92 -4.96 5.51 5.70
N ALA A 93 -4.47 4.30 5.98
CA ALA A 93 -4.64 3.65 7.29
C ALA A 93 -3.91 4.41 8.40
N LEU A 94 -2.71 4.92 8.14
CA LEU A 94 -1.90 5.73 9.06
C LEU A 94 -2.41 7.17 9.22
N THR A 95 -3.19 7.69 8.27
CA THR A 95 -3.66 9.08 8.31
C THR A 95 -4.93 9.19 9.16
N GLU A 96 -4.98 10.21 10.03
CA GLU A 96 -6.19 10.50 10.81
C GLU A 96 -7.32 11.05 9.95
N GLY A 97 -7.00 11.89 8.95
CA GLY A 97 -7.92 12.51 7.99
C GLY A 97 -7.66 12.14 6.52
N SER A 98 -7.93 13.08 5.62
CA SER A 98 -7.82 12.85 4.17
C SER A 98 -6.36 12.84 3.68
N LEU A 99 -6.02 11.81 2.91
CA LEU A 99 -4.71 11.73 2.26
C LEU A 99 -4.70 12.56 0.97
N LEU A 100 -3.75 13.48 0.86
CA LEU A 100 -3.57 14.36 -0.30
C LEU A 100 -2.91 13.61 -1.48
N PRO A 101 -3.05 14.11 -2.72
CA PRO A 101 -2.45 13.46 -3.90
C PRO A 101 -0.92 13.32 -3.78
N ALA A 102 -0.39 12.12 -4.05
CA ALA A 102 1.04 11.83 -3.91
C ALA A 102 1.93 12.64 -4.87
N SER A 103 1.38 13.10 -6.00
CA SER A 103 2.08 13.94 -6.97
C SER A 103 2.21 15.40 -6.51
N ALA A 104 1.38 15.85 -5.58
CA ALA A 104 1.43 17.22 -5.07
C ALA A 104 2.53 17.36 -4.01
N LEU A 105 3.21 18.51 -3.98
CA LEU A 105 4.22 18.82 -2.95
C LEU A 105 3.66 18.62 -1.53
N VAL A 106 2.46 19.14 -1.26
CA VAL A 106 1.81 19.02 0.05
C VAL A 106 1.47 17.56 0.39
N GLY A 107 1.15 16.74 -0.62
CA GLY A 107 0.92 15.30 -0.40
C GLY A 107 2.21 14.51 -0.12
N ARG A 108 3.35 14.94 -0.69
CA ARG A 108 4.66 14.37 -0.33
C ARG A 108 5.09 14.79 1.08
N LEU A 109 4.90 16.08 1.42
CA LEU A 109 5.10 16.60 2.78
C LEU A 109 4.27 15.81 3.81
N GLN A 110 2.97 15.60 3.55
CA GLN A 110 2.09 14.85 4.43
C GLN A 110 2.59 13.42 4.66
N ARG A 111 2.96 12.70 3.59
CA ARG A 111 3.47 11.32 3.68
C ARG A 111 4.80 11.23 4.43
N GLN A 112 5.69 12.18 4.17
CA GLN A 112 6.95 12.29 4.91
C GLN A 112 6.70 12.58 6.39
N ALA A 113 5.71 13.42 6.71
CA ALA A 113 5.35 13.75 8.09
C ALA A 113 4.75 12.54 8.83
N ILE A 114 3.90 11.77 8.16
CA ILE A 114 3.37 10.50 8.68
C ILE A 114 4.53 9.57 9.03
N LEU A 115 5.43 9.30 8.07
CA LEU A 115 6.58 8.41 8.31
C LEU A 115 7.53 8.93 9.41
N TYR A 116 7.78 10.24 9.46
CA TYR A 116 8.58 10.85 10.52
C TYR A 116 7.90 10.68 11.89
N GLY A 117 6.57 10.86 11.96
CA GLY A 117 5.77 10.66 13.16
C GLY A 117 5.75 9.20 13.65
N GLU A 118 5.80 8.24 12.73
CA GLU A 118 6.00 6.81 13.02
C GLU A 118 7.43 6.49 13.55
N GLY A 119 8.30 7.49 13.66
CA GLY A 119 9.65 7.35 14.21
C GLY A 119 10.71 6.93 13.21
N LEU A 120 10.42 6.94 11.89
CA LEU A 120 11.45 6.72 10.89
C LEU A 120 12.51 7.82 10.99
N ARG A 121 13.78 7.41 10.91
CA ARG A 121 14.94 8.33 10.92
C ARG A 121 15.14 9.00 9.56
N ILE A 122 14.12 9.73 9.13
CA ILE A 122 14.12 10.55 7.91
C ILE A 122 14.13 12.03 8.29
N ARG A 123 14.37 12.90 7.30
CA ARG A 123 14.35 14.35 7.53
C ARG A 123 12.94 14.81 7.94
N ASP A 124 12.86 15.58 9.02
CA ASP A 124 11.62 16.24 9.43
C ASP A 124 11.13 17.15 8.29
N PRO A 125 9.93 16.91 7.73
CA PRO A 125 9.41 17.74 6.65
C PRO A 125 9.09 19.17 7.09
N MET A 126 9.00 19.46 8.40
CA MET A 126 8.71 20.81 8.90
C MET A 126 9.85 21.79 8.61
N ILE A 127 11.09 21.31 8.47
CA ILE A 127 12.27 22.10 8.09
C ILE A 127 12.04 22.81 6.74
N PHE A 128 11.24 22.22 5.85
CA PHE A 128 10.87 22.83 4.56
C PHE A 128 10.27 24.23 4.73
N PHE A 129 9.46 24.43 5.77
CA PHE A 129 8.80 25.72 6.03
C PHE A 129 9.73 26.76 6.64
N GLU A 130 10.75 26.34 7.39
CA GLU A 130 11.76 27.23 7.98
C GLU A 130 12.65 27.86 6.90
N GLU A 131 12.91 27.12 5.83
CA GLU A 131 13.75 27.56 4.71
C GLU A 131 13.02 28.46 3.70
N ILE A 132 11.69 28.55 3.78
CA ILE A 132 10.88 29.40 2.90
C ILE A 132 10.93 30.84 3.39
N THR A 133 11.41 31.74 2.52
CA THR A 133 11.39 33.18 2.75
C THR A 133 10.72 33.91 1.59
N ARG A 134 10.20 35.12 1.83
CA ARG A 134 9.66 35.99 0.76
C ARG A 134 10.68 36.22 -0.36
N TYR A 135 11.96 36.36 -0.01
CA TYR A 135 13.04 36.54 -0.98
C TYR A 135 13.19 35.29 -1.87
N LYS A 136 13.34 34.10 -1.28
CA LYS A 136 13.48 32.84 -2.03
C LYS A 136 12.25 32.54 -2.89
N LEU A 137 11.05 32.77 -2.36
CA LEU A 137 9.80 32.60 -3.12
C LEU A 137 9.73 33.53 -4.34
N LYS A 138 10.10 34.81 -4.19
CA LYS A 138 10.14 35.75 -5.33
C LYS A 138 11.12 35.32 -6.43
N GLN A 139 12.17 34.58 -6.06
CA GLN A 139 13.16 34.04 -6.99
C GLN A 139 12.81 32.63 -7.50
N GLY A 140 11.67 32.06 -7.09
CA GLY A 140 11.29 30.68 -7.44
C GLY A 140 12.17 29.59 -6.81
N ILE A 141 12.91 29.93 -5.74
CA ILE A 141 13.80 29.01 -5.05
C ILE A 141 13.01 28.31 -3.94
N LEU A 142 12.84 27.00 -4.07
CA LEU A 142 12.20 26.13 -3.07
C LEU A 142 13.17 25.01 -2.66
N PRO A 143 13.23 24.62 -1.39
CA PRO A 143 14.11 23.56 -0.89
C PRO A 143 13.51 22.17 -1.19
N LEU A 144 13.24 21.88 -2.46
CA LEU A 144 12.57 20.64 -2.89
C LEU A 144 13.43 19.39 -2.68
N ASP A 145 14.74 19.55 -2.56
CA ASP A 145 15.71 18.51 -2.21
C ASP A 145 15.48 17.94 -0.80
N GLN A 146 14.76 18.67 0.04
CA GLN A 146 14.40 18.21 1.40
C GLN A 146 13.20 17.28 1.43
N ILE A 147 12.44 17.18 0.31
CA ILE A 147 11.20 16.43 0.24
C ILE A 147 11.37 15.23 -0.70
N TYR A 148 11.25 14.04 -0.14
CA TYR A 148 11.36 12.79 -0.90
C TYR A 148 10.32 12.73 -2.02
N ALA A 149 10.68 12.08 -3.12
CA ALA A 149 9.74 11.76 -4.19
C ALA A 149 8.70 10.73 -3.72
N ALA A 150 7.54 10.68 -4.37
CA ALA A 150 6.44 9.80 -3.97
C ALA A 150 6.86 8.32 -3.92
N ASN A 151 7.60 7.83 -4.93
CA ASN A 151 8.12 6.47 -4.96
C ASN A 151 9.14 6.17 -3.86
N GLN A 152 9.94 7.17 -3.44
CA GLN A 152 10.86 7.02 -2.31
C GLN A 152 10.08 6.86 -1.00
N LEU A 153 9.01 7.64 -0.82
CA LEU A 153 8.12 7.54 0.34
C LEU A 153 7.38 6.19 0.37
N ASP A 154 6.90 5.72 -0.78
CA ASP A 154 6.27 4.40 -0.90
C ASP A 154 7.26 3.27 -0.56
N SER A 155 8.53 3.41 -0.97
CA SER A 155 9.59 2.44 -0.65
C SER A 155 9.95 2.45 0.84
N LEU A 156 10.03 3.63 1.46
CA LEU A 156 10.26 3.77 2.90
C LEU A 156 9.12 3.15 3.71
N LEU A 157 7.87 3.35 3.27
CA LEU A 157 6.70 2.74 3.91
C LEU A 157 6.73 1.20 3.79
N ALA A 158 7.11 0.67 2.63
CA ALA A 158 7.28 -0.77 2.45
C ALA A 158 8.36 -1.35 3.37
N ALA A 159 9.51 -0.66 3.49
CA ALA A 159 10.56 -1.03 4.43
C ALA A 159 10.10 -0.95 5.89
N TYR A 160 9.36 0.09 6.25
CA TYR A 160 8.76 0.23 7.58
C TYR A 160 7.79 -0.90 7.90
N THR A 161 6.92 -1.26 6.95
CA THR A 161 5.96 -2.35 7.13
C THR A 161 6.67 -3.71 7.29
N ALA A 162 7.73 -3.95 6.51
CA ALA A 162 8.58 -5.13 6.67
C ALA A 162 9.28 -5.19 8.03
N TRP A 163 9.81 -4.06 8.50
CA TRP A 163 10.39 -3.95 9.84
C TRP A 163 9.36 -4.21 10.95
N LEU A 164 8.17 -3.63 10.85
CA LEU A 164 7.09 -3.83 11.81
C LEU A 164 6.65 -5.30 11.88
N VAL A 165 6.55 -5.98 10.74
CA VAL A 165 6.21 -7.40 10.69
C VAL A 165 7.16 -8.25 11.56
N SER A 166 8.46 -7.91 11.55
CA SER A 166 9.49 -8.60 12.34
C SER A 166 9.46 -8.18 13.81
N GLU A 167 9.54 -6.88 14.08
CA GLU A 167 9.78 -6.37 15.44
C GLU A 167 8.49 -6.23 16.26
N LYS A 168 7.37 -6.02 15.59
CA LYS A 168 6.10 -5.65 16.21
C LYS A 168 4.91 -6.21 15.42
N PRO A 169 4.78 -7.54 15.27
CA PRO A 169 3.74 -8.16 14.45
C PRO A 169 2.31 -7.76 14.86
N ASN A 170 2.08 -7.42 16.13
CA ASN A 170 0.78 -6.95 16.64
C ASN A 170 0.41 -5.53 16.19
N GLU A 171 1.34 -4.76 15.61
CA GLU A 171 1.12 -3.44 15.03
C GLU A 171 0.87 -3.53 13.50
N VAL A 172 0.69 -4.73 12.95
CA VAL A 172 0.44 -4.97 11.52
C VAL A 172 -0.83 -5.79 11.34
N ILE A 173 -1.61 -5.44 10.30
CA ILE A 173 -2.77 -6.21 9.86
C ILE A 173 -2.55 -6.74 8.45
N SER A 174 -2.96 -7.98 8.22
CA SER A 174 -3.00 -8.60 6.89
C SER A 174 -4.43 -8.65 6.36
N LEU A 175 -4.61 -8.37 5.08
CA LEU A 175 -5.86 -8.51 4.34
C LEU A 175 -5.72 -9.53 3.22
N GLY A 176 -6.81 -10.21 2.89
CA GLY A 176 -6.85 -11.23 1.85
C GLY A 176 -6.52 -12.64 2.31
N ASP A 177 -6.17 -13.48 1.33
CA ASP A 177 -5.99 -14.92 1.48
C ASP A 177 -4.60 -15.34 0.98
N GLU A 178 -4.08 -16.47 1.45
CA GLU A 178 -2.75 -16.97 1.06
C GLU A 178 -2.68 -17.35 -0.41
N ASP A 179 -3.76 -17.92 -0.97
CA ASP A 179 -3.80 -18.40 -2.36
C ASP A 179 -3.93 -17.25 -3.39
N GLU A 180 -4.45 -16.10 -2.97
CA GLU A 180 -4.53 -14.87 -3.77
C GLU A 180 -3.41 -13.86 -3.45
N GLY A 181 -2.70 -14.08 -2.34
CA GLY A 181 -1.73 -13.16 -1.75
C GLY A 181 -2.36 -12.20 -0.73
N LYS A 182 -1.61 -11.94 0.34
CA LYS A 182 -1.99 -11.04 1.43
C LYS A 182 -1.38 -9.65 1.25
N ILE A 183 -2.13 -8.60 1.59
CA ILE A 183 -1.61 -7.23 1.70
C ILE A 183 -1.41 -6.91 3.19
N TYR A 184 -0.21 -6.48 3.56
CA TYR A 184 0.13 -6.06 4.91
C TYR A 184 0.12 -4.53 5.04
N LEU A 185 -0.52 -4.03 6.09
CA LEU A 185 -0.61 -2.60 6.40
C LEU A 185 -0.07 -2.32 7.81
N PRO A 186 0.66 -1.22 8.02
CA PRO A 186 1.34 -0.89 9.28
C PRO A 186 0.38 -0.30 10.32
N VAL A 187 -0.72 -0.98 10.59
CA VAL A 187 -1.68 -0.63 11.66
C VAL A 187 -2.19 -1.91 12.30
N SER A 188 -2.48 -1.86 13.60
CA SER A 188 -3.08 -3.01 14.32
C SER A 188 -4.55 -3.24 13.96
N VAL A 189 -5.28 -2.17 13.64
CA VAL A 189 -6.72 -2.22 13.34
C VAL A 189 -7.06 -1.22 12.23
N LEU A 190 -7.92 -1.64 11.30
CA LEU A 190 -8.49 -0.76 10.28
C LEU A 190 -9.83 -0.18 10.73
N LYS A 191 -10.11 1.06 10.32
CA LYS A 191 -11.44 1.65 10.45
C LYS A 191 -12.44 0.84 9.63
N LEU A 192 -13.69 0.79 10.09
CA LEU A 192 -14.80 0.18 9.33
C LEU A 192 -15.00 0.88 7.97
N LYS A 193 -14.72 2.19 7.91
CA LYS A 193 -14.83 3.00 6.70
C LYS A 193 -13.87 4.20 6.74
N TYR A 194 -13.31 4.55 5.59
CA TYR A 194 -12.43 5.68 5.32
C TYR A 194 -13.08 6.67 4.33
#